data_AF-A0A0A0KWX4-F1
#
_entry.id   AF-A0A0A0KWX4-F1
#
_cell.length_a   1.000
_cell.length_b   1.000
_cell.length_c   1.000
_cell.angle_alpha   90.00
_cell.angle_beta   90.00
_cell.angle_gamma   90.00
#
_symmetry.space_group_name_H-M   'P 1'
#
loop_
_entity.id
_entity.type
_entity.pdbx_description
1 polymer ?
#
loop_
_entity_poly.entity_id
_entity_poly.type
_entity_poly.pdbx_seq_one_letter_code
_entity_poly.pdbx_strand_id
1 'polypeptide(L)'
;MLFSFHCAKNHSPFESKMALRAAYDAFEQSLAGVGINENGIVKTITDESRIVETLTNFDADEYRLMSSNFKYDQSLGYIWKEKKRQSMKLEFQRIMNVTMLWMTTPIERDARLLRSALKMGDAAGVSVLIEIVCTRPFADFLAIKYLYGKLFKSDLLFDLDQHVPGKAVRCLINLFSIERRQDIIKGEEKCLRKDITTLQNATSGEPQTRICIKHIVSILTQRSIGHLRNMYRFCQPEMRRQPKSSLWISTTFLCLVDPIEYFYQVLSNSIDSSPSLVTDIDDHQNEDCIEDDHQDEASLHCLDSISRIIMTRRGVDLDEINTKFRMFDELSLQDRIKLYCKGTYQKLLLELLLNVNILGSEAESSAPSGRDQEEEHAVAEEEEHAVGEEEEHAAEF
;
A
#
# COMPACT_ATOMS: atom_id res chain seq x y z
N MET A 1 -29.50 23.08 -49.52
CA MET A 1 -29.06 23.28 -48.13
C MET A 1 -27.58 22.91 -48.13
N LEU A 2 -26.63 23.85 -48.09
CA LEU A 2 -26.32 24.73 -46.97
C LEU A 2 -26.05 23.95 -45.68
N PHE A 3 -24.85 23.35 -45.60
CA PHE A 3 -24.09 23.39 -44.36
C PHE A 3 -23.02 24.47 -44.49
N SER A 4 -22.91 25.32 -43.48
CA SER A 4 -22.03 26.48 -43.51
C SER A 4 -20.58 26.06 -43.28
N PHE A 5 -19.66 26.59 -44.07
CA PHE A 5 -18.27 26.72 -43.62
C PHE A 5 -18.28 27.58 -42.36
N HIS A 6 -18.13 26.97 -41.18
CA HIS A 6 -17.96 27.74 -39.96
C HIS A 6 -16.61 28.46 -40.01
N CYS A 7 -16.57 29.71 -39.54
CA CYS A 7 -15.44 30.59 -39.78
C CYS A 7 -14.16 30.03 -39.14
N ALA A 8 -13.26 29.51 -39.98
CA ALA A 8 -11.88 29.29 -39.59
C ALA A 8 -11.30 30.64 -39.18
N LYS A 9 -10.93 30.77 -37.91
CA LYS A 9 -10.17 31.93 -37.46
C LYS A 9 -8.81 31.86 -38.14
N ASN A 10 -8.49 32.88 -38.93
CA ASN A 10 -7.16 33.06 -39.51
C ASN A 10 -6.17 33.45 -38.40
N HIS A 11 -5.83 32.49 -37.55
CA HIS A 11 -4.73 32.59 -36.60
C HIS A 11 -3.41 32.75 -37.36
N SER A 12 -2.50 33.57 -36.84
CA SER A 12 -1.17 33.63 -37.42
C SER A 12 -0.44 32.28 -37.29
N PRO A 13 0.51 31.94 -38.17
CA PRO A 13 1.31 30.72 -38.04
C PRO A 13 2.06 30.62 -36.69
N PHE A 14 2.31 31.77 -36.04
CA PHE A 14 2.90 31.85 -34.71
C PHE A 14 1.89 31.48 -33.60
N GLU A 15 0.64 31.96 -33.67
CA GLU A 15 -0.44 31.55 -32.76
C GLU A 15 -0.74 30.05 -32.87
N SER A 16 -0.74 29.51 -34.11
CA SER A 16 -0.91 28.07 -34.40
C SER A 16 0.15 27.23 -33.67
N LYS A 17 1.44 27.52 -33.88
CA LYS A 17 2.57 26.86 -33.18
C LYS A 17 2.47 27.00 -31.65
N MET A 18 2.03 28.14 -31.13
CA MET A 18 1.87 28.36 -29.69
C MET A 18 0.69 27.53 -29.10
N ALA A 19 -0.43 27.45 -29.81
CA ALA A 19 -1.60 26.65 -29.42
C ALA A 19 -1.36 25.13 -29.51
N LEU A 20 -0.51 24.72 -30.47
CA LEU A 20 0.04 23.37 -30.61
C LEU A 20 0.93 23.00 -29.41
N ARG A 21 1.93 23.84 -29.08
CA ARG A 21 2.82 23.56 -27.94
C ARG A 21 2.05 23.40 -26.63
N ALA A 22 1.07 24.29 -26.39
CA ALA A 22 0.17 24.19 -25.25
C ALA A 22 -0.75 22.95 -25.27
N ALA A 23 -1.03 22.36 -26.44
CA ALA A 23 -1.75 21.08 -26.54
C ALA A 23 -0.89 19.92 -26.04
N TYR A 24 0.36 19.83 -26.54
CA TYR A 24 1.29 18.78 -26.15
C TYR A 24 1.69 18.87 -24.66
N ASP A 25 1.93 20.09 -24.16
CA ASP A 25 2.22 20.28 -22.73
C ASP A 25 1.03 19.90 -21.84
N ALA A 26 -0.21 20.12 -22.27
CA ALA A 26 -1.40 19.64 -21.56
C ALA A 26 -1.60 18.11 -21.64
N PHE A 27 -1.17 17.47 -22.72
CA PHE A 27 -1.16 16.02 -22.88
C PHE A 27 -0.13 15.37 -21.94
N GLU A 28 1.11 15.85 -21.95
CA GLU A 28 2.17 15.38 -21.04
C GLU A 28 1.81 15.65 -19.57
N GLN A 29 1.22 16.81 -19.24
CA GLN A 29 0.69 17.07 -17.89
C GLN A 29 -0.47 16.14 -17.49
N SER A 30 -1.16 15.52 -18.44
CA SER A 30 -2.18 14.51 -18.18
C SER A 30 -1.60 13.09 -17.96
N LEU A 31 -0.35 12.88 -18.39
CA LEU A 31 0.44 11.63 -18.27
C LEU A 31 1.54 11.69 -17.20
N ALA A 32 1.67 12.80 -16.48
CA ALA A 32 2.72 13.03 -15.48
C ALA A 32 2.13 13.18 -14.06
N GLY A 33 2.87 12.74 -13.04
CA GLY A 33 2.40 12.66 -11.65
C GLY A 33 1.94 11.23 -11.29
N VAL A 34 1.20 11.09 -10.19
CA VAL A 34 0.71 9.79 -9.71
C VAL A 34 -0.75 9.57 -10.15
N GLY A 35 -1.00 8.48 -10.87
CA GLY A 35 -2.23 8.28 -11.64
C GLY A 35 -2.29 9.18 -12.89
N ILE A 36 -3.29 8.91 -13.75
CA ILE A 36 -3.40 9.50 -15.08
C ILE A 36 -4.68 10.31 -15.18
N ASN A 37 -4.64 11.50 -15.78
CA ASN A 37 -5.84 12.31 -16.05
C ASN A 37 -6.52 11.85 -17.35
N GLU A 38 -7.39 10.83 -17.24
CA GLU A 38 -8.04 10.21 -18.40
C GLU A 38 -8.95 11.20 -19.14
N ASN A 39 -9.63 12.08 -18.41
CA ASN A 39 -10.44 13.16 -18.98
C ASN A 39 -9.58 14.16 -19.79
N GLY A 40 -8.35 14.43 -19.35
CA GLY A 40 -7.38 15.27 -20.07
C GLY A 40 -6.89 14.61 -21.36
N ILE A 41 -6.56 13.32 -21.30
CA ILE A 41 -6.20 12.51 -22.47
C ILE A 41 -7.34 12.49 -23.49
N VAL A 42 -8.55 12.09 -23.09
CA VAL A 42 -9.73 12.03 -23.97
C VAL A 42 -9.97 13.39 -24.62
N LYS A 43 -10.05 14.46 -23.83
CA LYS A 43 -10.25 15.83 -24.36
C LYS A 43 -9.21 16.24 -25.40
N THR A 44 -7.96 15.79 -25.25
CA THR A 44 -6.86 16.17 -26.14
C THR A 44 -6.83 15.31 -27.41
N ILE A 45 -7.22 14.04 -27.32
CA ILE A 45 -7.27 13.11 -28.47
C ILE A 45 -8.56 13.29 -29.29
N THR A 46 -9.68 13.75 -28.71
CA THR A 46 -10.92 14.03 -29.45
C THR A 46 -10.94 15.39 -30.15
N ASP A 47 -9.90 16.21 -30.00
CA ASP A 47 -9.81 17.54 -30.61
C ASP A 47 -9.24 17.45 -32.04
N GLU A 48 -10.04 16.91 -32.96
CA GLU A 48 -9.65 16.59 -34.35
C GLU A 48 -8.97 17.76 -35.07
N SER A 49 -9.47 18.98 -34.84
CA SER A 49 -8.91 20.20 -35.45
C SER A 49 -7.47 20.42 -35.04
N ARG A 50 -7.14 20.18 -33.76
CA ARG A 50 -5.78 20.32 -33.24
C ARG A 50 -4.89 19.17 -33.65
N ILE A 51 -5.41 17.94 -33.79
CA ILE A 51 -4.62 16.80 -34.31
C ILE A 51 -4.21 17.02 -35.77
N VAL A 52 -5.11 17.51 -36.62
CA VAL A 52 -4.78 17.81 -38.02
C VAL A 52 -3.73 18.92 -38.08
N GLU A 53 -3.94 20.03 -37.37
CA GLU A 53 -2.99 21.14 -37.27
C GLU A 53 -1.62 20.72 -36.71
N THR A 54 -1.60 19.82 -35.72
CA THR A 54 -0.39 19.17 -35.17
C THR A 54 0.39 18.46 -36.27
N LEU A 55 -0.26 17.53 -36.98
CA LEU A 55 0.39 16.67 -37.96
C LEU A 55 0.84 17.40 -39.22
N THR A 56 0.20 18.50 -39.61
CA THR A 56 0.56 19.26 -40.82
C THR A 56 1.73 20.23 -40.64
N ASN A 57 2.04 20.67 -39.42
CA ASN A 57 2.92 21.83 -39.17
C ASN A 57 4.23 21.53 -38.42
N PHE A 58 4.52 20.27 -38.07
CA PHE A 58 5.79 19.91 -37.40
C PHE A 58 7.02 20.33 -38.21
N ASP A 59 7.84 21.23 -37.64
CA ASP A 59 9.24 21.33 -38.02
C ASP A 59 10.11 20.34 -37.22
N ALA A 60 11.36 20.18 -37.64
CA ALA A 60 12.28 19.21 -37.06
C ALA A 60 12.73 19.55 -35.62
N ASP A 61 12.66 20.82 -35.21
CA ASP A 61 13.00 21.25 -33.85
C ASP A 61 11.82 21.01 -32.89
N GLU A 62 10.59 21.28 -33.33
CA GLU A 62 9.36 20.92 -32.61
C GLU A 62 9.21 19.41 -32.46
N TYR A 63 9.45 18.66 -33.54
CA TYR A 63 9.47 17.21 -33.50
C TYR A 63 10.57 16.68 -32.57
N ARG A 64 11.76 17.30 -32.53
CA ARG A 64 12.84 16.93 -31.59
C ARG A 64 12.50 17.26 -30.13
N LEU A 65 11.79 18.36 -29.88
CA LEU A 65 11.33 18.71 -28.53
C LEU A 65 10.26 17.72 -28.04
N MET A 66 9.40 17.25 -28.94
CA MET A 66 8.49 16.13 -28.69
C MET A 66 9.25 14.81 -28.51
N SER A 67 10.30 14.58 -29.31
CA SER A 67 11.17 13.39 -29.25
C SER A 67 12.08 13.34 -28.02
N SER A 68 11.95 14.25 -27.05
CA SER A 68 12.47 14.05 -25.70
C SER A 68 11.95 12.73 -25.08
N ASN A 69 10.70 12.37 -25.37
CA ASN A 69 10.05 11.11 -24.97
C ASN A 69 10.20 9.94 -25.96
N PHE A 70 10.88 10.12 -27.10
CA PHE A 70 10.96 9.13 -28.18
C PHE A 70 12.42 8.79 -28.54
N LYS A 71 12.64 7.65 -29.19
CA LYS A 71 13.90 7.31 -29.87
C LYS A 71 13.63 6.86 -31.31
N TYR A 72 14.61 7.02 -32.18
CA TYR A 72 14.51 6.58 -33.57
C TYR A 72 14.92 5.12 -33.69
N ASP A 73 13.97 4.27 -34.09
CA ASP A 73 14.20 2.89 -34.51
C ASP A 73 14.30 2.81 -36.03
N GLN A 74 15.24 1.99 -36.55
CA GLN A 74 15.49 1.90 -37.99
C GLN A 74 14.38 1.18 -38.78
N SER A 75 13.51 0.42 -38.11
CA SER A 75 12.45 -0.40 -38.70
C SER A 75 11.04 0.14 -38.43
N LEU A 76 10.84 0.81 -37.29
CA LEU A 76 9.55 1.36 -36.84
C LEU A 76 9.49 2.90 -36.88
N GLY A 77 10.60 3.58 -37.15
CA GLY A 77 10.69 5.04 -37.06
C GLY A 77 10.72 5.50 -35.60
N TYR A 78 10.10 6.64 -35.28
CA TYR A 78 10.13 7.17 -33.93
C TYR A 78 9.17 6.43 -32.98
N ILE A 79 9.73 5.73 -32.00
CA ILE A 79 9.00 4.99 -30.96
C ILE A 79 9.17 5.65 -29.60
N TRP A 80 8.20 5.49 -28.69
CA TRP A 80 8.33 5.97 -27.31
C TRP A 80 9.52 5.31 -26.60
N LYS A 81 10.26 6.07 -25.79
CA LYS A 81 11.30 5.53 -24.91
C LYS A 81 10.67 4.57 -23.90
N GLU A 82 11.26 3.40 -23.73
CA GLU A 82 10.69 2.33 -22.90
C GLU A 82 10.48 2.79 -21.43
N LYS A 83 11.39 3.61 -20.88
CA LYS A 83 11.27 4.27 -19.57
C LYS A 83 9.95 5.04 -19.40
N LYS A 84 9.52 5.80 -20.43
CA LYS A 84 8.25 6.56 -20.44
C LYS A 84 7.05 5.63 -20.66
N ARG A 85 7.19 4.61 -21.52
CA ARG A 85 6.16 3.58 -21.76
C ARG A 85 5.82 2.78 -20.50
N GLN A 86 6.83 2.28 -19.79
CA GLN A 86 6.67 1.55 -18.54
C GLN A 86 6.13 2.43 -17.40
N SER A 87 6.57 3.71 -17.33
CA SER A 87 5.97 4.70 -16.43
C SER A 87 4.46 4.85 -16.68
N MET A 88 4.03 5.12 -17.92
CA MET A 88 2.59 5.22 -18.25
C MET A 88 1.83 3.94 -17.94
N LYS A 89 2.43 2.77 -18.21
CA LYS A 89 1.85 1.45 -17.92
C LYS A 89 1.57 1.28 -16.41
N LEU A 90 2.55 1.57 -15.56
CA LEU A 90 2.42 1.54 -14.10
C LEU A 90 1.33 2.48 -13.59
N GLU A 91 1.28 3.71 -14.10
CA GLU A 91 0.31 4.71 -13.67
C GLU A 91 -1.14 4.37 -14.09
N PHE A 92 -1.35 3.68 -15.21
CA PHE A 92 -2.65 3.04 -15.53
C PHE A 92 -2.96 1.86 -14.59
N GLN A 93 -1.94 1.06 -14.23
CA GLN A 93 -2.12 -0.17 -13.45
C GLN A 93 -2.45 0.06 -11.97
N ARG A 94 -2.24 1.25 -11.40
CA ARG A 94 -2.57 1.54 -9.99
C ARG A 94 -4.02 1.21 -9.60
N ILE A 95 -4.99 1.52 -10.46
CA ILE A 95 -6.42 1.25 -10.21
C ILE A 95 -6.69 -0.27 -10.15
N MET A 96 -6.04 -1.03 -11.03
CA MET A 96 -6.10 -2.49 -11.02
C MET A 96 -5.51 -3.04 -9.70
N ASN A 97 -4.41 -2.46 -9.22
CA ASN A 97 -3.74 -2.89 -7.99
C ASN A 97 -4.61 -2.67 -6.75
N VAL A 98 -5.22 -1.48 -6.61
CA VAL A 98 -6.18 -1.21 -5.53
C VAL A 98 -7.37 -2.17 -5.59
N THR A 99 -7.92 -2.40 -6.79
CA THR A 99 -9.03 -3.34 -7.00
C THR A 99 -8.65 -4.78 -6.62
N MET A 100 -7.46 -5.25 -6.98
CA MET A 100 -6.95 -6.59 -6.59
C MET A 100 -6.71 -6.71 -5.08
N LEU A 101 -6.26 -5.65 -4.41
CA LEU A 101 -6.13 -5.58 -2.95
C LEU A 101 -7.50 -5.47 -2.22
N TRP A 102 -8.57 -5.14 -2.93
CA TRP A 102 -9.95 -5.09 -2.42
C TRP A 102 -10.70 -6.41 -2.64
N MET A 103 -10.51 -7.06 -3.78
CA MET A 103 -11.14 -8.35 -4.12
C MET A 103 -10.53 -9.57 -3.38
N THR A 104 -9.43 -9.38 -2.63
CA THR A 104 -8.74 -10.47 -1.90
C THR A 104 -9.03 -10.41 -0.41
N THR A 105 -9.18 -11.58 0.22
CA THR A 105 -9.31 -11.67 1.69
C THR A 105 -8.06 -11.10 2.38
N PRO A 106 -8.13 -10.56 3.62
CA PRO A 106 -6.95 -9.99 4.28
C PRO A 106 -5.75 -10.93 4.35
N ILE A 107 -5.99 -12.23 4.59
CA ILE A 107 -4.98 -13.29 4.64
C ILE A 107 -4.35 -13.55 3.26
N GLU A 108 -5.15 -13.59 2.19
CA GLU A 108 -4.65 -13.74 0.82
C GLU A 108 -3.88 -12.51 0.36
N ARG A 109 -4.42 -11.34 0.64
CA ARG A 109 -3.84 -10.03 0.33
C ARG A 109 -2.45 -9.90 0.93
N ASP A 110 -2.30 -10.20 2.22
CA ASP A 110 -1.00 -10.16 2.88
C ASP A 110 -0.05 -11.24 2.33
N ALA A 111 -0.52 -12.46 2.06
CA ALA A 111 0.31 -13.49 1.42
C ALA A 111 0.84 -13.05 0.04
N ARG A 112 0.01 -12.38 -0.77
CA ARG A 112 0.41 -11.80 -2.07
C ARG A 112 1.38 -10.64 -1.91
N LEU A 113 1.14 -9.74 -0.95
CA LEU A 113 2.05 -8.64 -0.63
C LEU A 113 3.43 -9.15 -0.18
N LEU A 114 3.49 -10.18 0.68
CA LEU A 114 4.74 -10.84 1.08
C LEU A 114 5.50 -11.39 -0.14
N ARG A 115 4.85 -12.17 -1.01
CA ARG A 115 5.51 -12.76 -2.20
C ARG A 115 6.06 -11.68 -3.12
N SER A 116 5.32 -10.59 -3.29
CA SER A 116 5.72 -9.49 -4.16
C SER A 116 6.89 -8.68 -3.57
N ALA A 117 6.88 -8.41 -2.27
CA ALA A 117 8.02 -7.77 -1.58
C ALA A 117 9.28 -8.65 -1.59
N LEU A 118 9.13 -9.98 -1.55
CA LEU A 118 10.25 -10.92 -1.68
C LEU A 118 10.84 -10.91 -3.11
N LYS A 119 10.01 -10.86 -4.16
CA LYS A 119 10.50 -10.82 -5.55
C LYS A 119 11.41 -9.64 -5.86
N MET A 120 11.20 -8.50 -5.20
CA MET A 120 12.01 -7.31 -5.42
C MET A 120 13.37 -7.33 -4.73
N GLY A 121 13.46 -7.96 -3.55
CA GLY A 121 14.67 -7.98 -2.72
C GLY A 121 15.17 -6.65 -2.13
N ASP A 122 14.48 -5.52 -2.30
CA ASP A 122 15.00 -4.19 -1.93
C ASP A 122 14.54 -3.64 -0.56
N ALA A 123 14.90 -2.39 -0.24
CA ALA A 123 14.55 -1.72 1.02
C ALA A 123 13.05 -1.35 1.17
N ALA A 124 12.34 -1.11 0.07
CA ALA A 124 10.89 -0.91 0.07
C ALA A 124 10.17 -2.25 0.25
N GLY A 125 10.65 -3.32 -0.40
CA GLY A 125 10.19 -4.69 -0.18
C GLY A 125 10.35 -5.10 1.29
N VAL A 126 11.53 -4.90 1.86
CA VAL A 126 11.80 -5.11 3.30
C VAL A 126 10.86 -4.29 4.20
N SER A 127 10.45 -3.08 3.78
CA SER A 127 9.47 -2.29 4.54
C SER A 127 8.10 -2.95 4.56
N VAL A 128 7.59 -3.46 3.42
CA VAL A 128 6.33 -4.23 3.38
C VAL A 128 6.38 -5.48 4.26
N LEU A 129 7.52 -6.19 4.29
CA LEU A 129 7.72 -7.35 5.16
C LEU A 129 7.66 -6.97 6.65
N ILE A 130 8.25 -5.82 7.02
CA ILE A 130 8.19 -5.26 8.38
C ILE A 130 6.74 -4.87 8.73
N GLU A 131 6.05 -4.15 7.84
CA GLU A 131 4.69 -3.66 8.03
C GLU A 131 3.68 -4.78 8.27
N ILE A 132 3.80 -5.89 7.54
CA ILE A 132 2.97 -7.07 7.77
C ILE A 132 3.36 -7.71 9.11
N VAL A 133 4.63 -8.08 9.32
CA VAL A 133 5.04 -8.86 10.52
C VAL A 133 4.90 -8.10 11.85
N CYS A 134 4.88 -6.76 11.81
CA CYS A 134 4.76 -5.94 13.02
C CYS A 134 3.31 -5.59 13.38
N THR A 135 2.33 -5.76 12.48
CA THR A 135 0.98 -5.17 12.66
C THR A 135 -0.23 -6.10 12.46
N ARG A 136 -0.04 -7.40 12.22
CA ARG A 136 -1.11 -8.41 12.31
C ARG A 136 -0.99 -9.24 13.59
N PRO A 137 -2.09 -9.81 14.12
CA PRO A 137 -2.03 -10.77 15.21
C PRO A 137 -1.33 -12.07 14.77
N PHE A 138 -0.76 -12.81 15.73
CA PHE A 138 0.01 -14.01 15.41
C PHE A 138 -0.83 -15.14 14.79
N ALA A 139 -2.12 -15.24 15.13
CA ALA A 139 -3.06 -16.16 14.51
C ALA A 139 -3.16 -15.95 12.98
N ASP A 140 -3.25 -14.69 12.53
CA ASP A 140 -3.30 -14.36 11.10
C ASP A 140 -2.00 -14.77 10.40
N PHE A 141 -0.82 -14.61 11.02
CA PHE A 141 0.43 -15.06 10.42
C PHE A 141 0.48 -16.57 10.17
N LEU A 142 -0.16 -17.39 11.01
CA LEU A 142 -0.24 -18.83 10.77
C LEU A 142 -1.11 -19.15 9.54
N ALA A 143 -2.24 -18.45 9.39
CA ALA A 143 -3.10 -18.56 8.21
C ALA A 143 -2.40 -18.02 6.93
N ILE A 144 -1.71 -16.89 7.03
CA ILE A 144 -0.93 -16.27 5.94
C ILE A 144 0.17 -17.22 5.47
N LYS A 145 0.96 -17.81 6.37
CA LYS A 145 1.99 -18.82 6.02
C LYS A 145 1.41 -20.03 5.29
N TYR A 146 0.31 -20.59 5.83
CA TYR A 146 -0.35 -21.75 5.25
C TYR A 146 -0.90 -21.46 3.84
N LEU A 147 -1.50 -20.27 3.65
CA LEU A 147 -2.00 -19.85 2.35
C LEU A 147 -0.87 -19.50 1.37
N TYR A 148 0.22 -18.88 1.84
CA TYR A 148 1.42 -18.60 1.06
C TYR A 148 2.00 -19.88 0.44
N GLY A 149 2.20 -20.93 1.25
CA GLY A 149 2.65 -22.24 0.77
C GLY A 149 1.67 -22.89 -0.22
N LYS A 150 0.36 -22.71 -0.02
CA LYS A 150 -0.66 -23.16 -0.98
C LYS A 150 -0.62 -22.41 -2.31
N LEU A 151 -0.44 -21.09 -2.30
CA LEU A 151 -0.47 -20.23 -3.49
C LEU A 151 0.83 -20.34 -4.31
N PHE A 152 1.99 -20.24 -3.65
CA PHE A 152 3.29 -20.07 -4.32
C PHE A 152 4.18 -21.31 -4.31
N LYS A 153 3.74 -22.40 -3.65
CA LYS A 153 4.46 -23.68 -3.54
C LYS A 153 5.87 -23.59 -2.92
N SER A 154 6.14 -22.51 -2.18
CA SER A 154 7.37 -22.30 -1.41
C SER A 154 7.06 -22.00 0.06
N ASP A 155 8.01 -22.24 0.95
CA ASP A 155 7.91 -21.83 2.36
C ASP A 155 8.31 -20.37 2.53
N LEU A 156 7.58 -19.64 3.39
CA LEU A 156 7.81 -18.22 3.63
C LEU A 156 9.15 -17.96 4.34
N LEU A 157 9.57 -18.81 5.27
CA LEU A 157 10.84 -18.62 6.00
C LEU A 157 12.04 -18.96 5.12
N PHE A 158 11.91 -19.95 4.24
CA PHE A 158 12.89 -20.23 3.19
C PHE A 158 12.99 -19.09 2.17
N ASP A 159 11.85 -18.61 1.63
CA ASP A 159 11.86 -17.48 0.70
C ASP A 159 12.48 -16.22 1.34
N LEU A 160 12.19 -15.95 2.62
CA LEU A 160 12.83 -14.86 3.39
C LEU A 160 14.36 -15.02 3.44
N ASP A 161 14.86 -16.21 3.77
CA ASP A 161 16.29 -16.51 3.87
C ASP A 161 17.03 -16.32 2.53
N GLN A 162 16.38 -16.63 1.41
CA GLN A 162 16.94 -16.50 0.07
C GLN A 162 16.86 -15.08 -0.52
N HIS A 163 15.76 -14.35 -0.29
CA HIS A 163 15.49 -13.10 -1.02
C HIS A 163 15.69 -11.80 -0.21
N VAL A 164 15.79 -11.86 1.13
CA VAL A 164 16.00 -10.63 1.94
C VAL A 164 17.51 -10.38 2.13
N PRO A 165 18.07 -9.27 1.62
CA PRO A 165 19.50 -9.03 1.71
C PRO A 165 19.97 -8.67 3.12
N GLY A 166 21.16 -9.18 3.47
CA GLY A 166 21.98 -8.68 4.56
C GLY A 166 21.43 -8.97 5.96
N LYS A 167 21.21 -7.91 6.76
CA LYS A 167 21.03 -8.04 8.22
C LYS A 167 19.56 -8.10 8.67
N ALA A 168 18.62 -7.66 7.82
CA ALA A 168 17.19 -7.62 8.14
C ALA A 168 16.57 -9.02 8.20
N VAL A 169 17.03 -9.94 7.33
CA VAL A 169 16.50 -11.31 7.19
C VAL A 169 16.41 -12.06 8.53
N ARG A 170 17.46 -11.97 9.37
CA ARG A 170 17.48 -12.66 10.67
C ARG A 170 16.53 -12.04 11.69
N CYS A 171 16.17 -10.76 11.54
CA CYS A 171 15.12 -10.14 12.34
C CYS A 171 13.74 -10.57 11.85
N LEU A 172 13.49 -10.53 10.54
CA LEU A 172 12.21 -10.94 9.94
C LEU A 172 11.89 -12.42 10.22
N ILE A 173 12.82 -13.34 9.95
CA ILE A 173 12.61 -14.78 10.24
C ILE A 173 12.28 -15.01 11.73
N ASN A 174 12.95 -14.30 12.64
CA ASN A 174 12.64 -14.35 14.07
C ASN A 174 11.23 -13.81 14.38
N LEU A 175 10.82 -12.67 13.81
CA LEU A 175 9.51 -12.05 14.02
C LEU A 175 8.38 -12.92 13.46
N PHE A 176 8.53 -13.45 12.24
CA PHE A 176 7.57 -14.37 11.63
C PHE A 176 7.46 -15.72 12.37
N SER A 177 8.40 -16.07 13.26
CA SER A 177 8.45 -17.39 13.92
C SER A 177 7.97 -17.40 15.37
N ILE A 178 7.73 -16.25 16.00
CA ILE A 178 7.54 -16.16 17.46
C ILE A 178 6.34 -15.27 17.79
N GLU A 179 5.38 -15.80 18.57
CA GLU A 179 4.31 -14.99 19.14
C GLU A 179 4.86 -13.97 20.15
N ARG A 180 4.45 -12.71 19.99
CA ARG A 180 5.01 -11.60 20.76
C ARG A 180 4.17 -11.27 21.99
N ARG A 181 4.83 -11.31 23.14
CA ARG A 181 4.27 -10.85 24.43
C ARG A 181 4.00 -9.34 24.34
N GLN A 182 2.76 -8.95 24.60
CA GLN A 182 2.34 -7.55 24.56
C GLN A 182 2.76 -6.82 25.84
N ASP A 183 2.44 -7.38 27.01
CA ASP A 183 2.66 -6.76 28.30
C ASP A 183 4.11 -6.82 28.80
N ILE A 184 4.47 -5.85 29.66
CA ILE A 184 5.80 -5.72 30.28
C ILE A 184 6.10 -6.94 31.16
N ILE A 185 7.23 -7.61 30.91
CA ILE A 185 7.64 -8.77 31.70
C ILE A 185 8.40 -8.29 32.94
N LYS A 186 8.06 -8.84 34.11
CA LYS A 186 8.75 -8.55 35.39
C LYS A 186 10.27 -8.73 35.23
N GLY A 187 11.00 -7.62 35.37
CA GLY A 187 12.46 -7.57 35.28
C GLY A 187 13.03 -6.91 34.02
N GLU A 188 12.25 -6.74 32.93
CA GLU A 188 12.73 -6.04 31.72
C GLU A 188 13.13 -4.57 32.01
N GLU A 189 12.46 -3.93 32.98
CA GLU A 189 12.80 -2.61 33.54
C GLU A 189 14.29 -2.46 33.89
N LYS A 190 14.93 -3.53 34.40
CA LYS A 190 16.36 -3.53 34.78
C LYS A 190 17.28 -3.47 33.55
N CYS A 191 16.79 -3.91 32.39
CA CYS A 191 17.51 -3.83 31.11
C CYS A 191 17.23 -2.53 30.34
N LEU A 192 16.18 -1.77 30.70
CA LEU A 192 15.69 -0.61 29.95
C LEU A 192 16.78 0.35 29.48
N ARG A 193 17.61 0.89 30.39
CA ARG A 193 18.71 1.80 30.02
C ARG A 193 19.76 1.13 29.11
N LYS A 194 20.07 -0.14 29.33
CA LYS A 194 21.05 -0.89 28.54
C LYS A 194 20.54 -1.14 27.12
N ASP A 195 19.28 -1.55 26.98
CA ASP A 195 18.65 -1.82 25.69
C ASP A 195 18.48 -0.52 24.89
N ILE A 196 18.13 0.59 25.56
CA ILE A 196 18.11 1.95 25.01
C ILE A 196 19.48 2.32 24.41
N THR A 197 20.55 2.31 25.22
CA THR A 197 21.90 2.66 24.74
C THR A 197 22.38 1.70 23.63
N THR A 198 22.02 0.42 23.71
CA THR A 198 22.36 -0.57 22.66
C THR A 198 21.67 -0.24 21.34
N LEU A 199 20.42 0.23 21.37
CA LEU A 199 19.66 0.57 20.17
C LEU A 199 20.07 1.94 19.61
N GLN A 200 20.22 2.96 20.45
CA GLN A 200 20.74 4.29 20.09
C GLN A 200 22.11 4.17 19.38
N ASN A 201 23.08 3.53 20.03
CA ASN A 201 24.44 3.38 19.49
C ASN A 201 24.50 2.54 18.20
N ALA A 202 23.49 1.69 17.95
CA ALA A 202 23.35 0.95 16.70
C ALA A 202 22.71 1.80 15.58
N THR A 203 21.88 2.77 15.94
CA THR A 203 21.32 3.75 14.99
C THR A 203 22.30 4.88 14.66
N SER A 204 23.08 5.42 15.62
CA SER A 204 23.93 6.60 15.41
C SER A 204 24.98 6.48 14.29
N GLY A 205 25.31 5.26 13.85
CA GLY A 205 26.19 5.03 12.70
C GLY A 205 27.68 5.29 12.95
N GLU A 206 28.08 5.55 14.20
CA GLU A 206 29.46 5.81 14.58
C GLU A 206 30.37 4.59 14.30
N PRO A 207 31.53 4.75 13.66
CA PRO A 207 32.35 3.61 13.23
C PRO A 207 32.98 2.83 14.40
N GLN A 208 33.04 3.42 15.60
CA GLN A 208 33.52 2.76 16.81
C GLN A 208 32.51 1.76 17.41
N THR A 209 31.20 1.95 17.24
CA THR A 209 30.17 1.10 17.87
C THR A 209 29.89 -0.16 17.04
N ARG A 210 30.85 -1.10 17.04
CA ARG A 210 30.67 -2.49 16.55
C ARG A 210 29.69 -3.31 17.40
N ILE A 211 28.43 -2.90 17.47
CA ILE A 211 27.39 -3.60 18.19
C ILE A 211 27.00 -4.87 17.44
N CYS A 212 26.95 -5.99 18.17
CA CYS A 212 26.56 -7.26 17.59
C CYS A 212 25.08 -7.21 17.18
N ILE A 213 24.79 -7.41 15.90
CA ILE A 213 23.43 -7.45 15.35
C ILE A 213 22.55 -8.47 16.08
N LYS A 214 23.14 -9.55 16.62
CA LYS A 214 22.44 -10.54 17.46
C LYS A 214 21.78 -9.91 18.70
N HIS A 215 22.37 -8.88 19.31
CA HIS A 215 21.77 -8.15 20.43
C HIS A 215 20.61 -7.25 19.97
N ILE A 216 20.76 -6.56 18.83
CA ILE A 216 19.71 -5.72 18.25
C ILE A 216 18.49 -6.58 17.90
N VAL A 217 18.72 -7.71 17.21
CA VAL A 217 17.67 -8.69 16.89
C VAL A 217 17.05 -9.27 18.16
N SER A 218 17.84 -9.60 19.19
CA SER A 218 17.30 -10.06 20.49
C SER A 218 16.37 -9.02 21.13
N ILE A 219 16.77 -7.73 21.16
CA ILE A 219 15.92 -6.64 21.66
C ILE A 219 14.64 -6.55 20.81
N LEU A 220 14.78 -6.44 19.49
CA LEU A 220 13.65 -6.24 18.58
C LEU A 220 12.67 -7.41 18.57
N THR A 221 13.09 -8.67 18.77
CA THR A 221 12.21 -9.84 18.60
C THR A 221 11.88 -10.62 19.88
N GLN A 222 12.61 -10.44 20.99
CA GLN A 222 12.41 -11.23 22.22
C GLN A 222 11.85 -10.45 23.41
N ARG A 223 11.99 -9.11 23.41
CA ARG A 223 11.38 -8.22 24.41
C ARG A 223 9.87 -8.10 24.22
N SER A 224 9.16 -7.77 25.29
CA SER A 224 7.74 -7.39 25.19
C SER A 224 7.54 -6.10 24.38
N ILE A 225 6.36 -5.96 23.76
CA ILE A 225 5.97 -4.70 23.11
C ILE A 225 5.86 -3.57 24.14
N GLY A 226 5.40 -3.86 25.36
CA GLY A 226 5.38 -2.93 26.49
C GLY A 226 6.78 -2.40 26.87
N HIS A 227 7.81 -3.25 26.87
CA HIS A 227 9.20 -2.81 27.07
C HIS A 227 9.70 -1.93 25.92
N LEU A 228 9.43 -2.30 24.66
CA LEU A 228 9.81 -1.45 23.52
C LEU A 228 9.05 -0.11 23.52
N ARG A 229 7.79 -0.07 23.96
CA ARG A 229 7.01 1.16 24.21
C ARG A 229 7.64 2.00 25.32
N ASN A 230 8.09 1.41 26.42
CA ASN A 230 8.85 2.13 27.44
C ASN A 230 10.16 2.69 26.88
N MET A 231 10.93 1.90 26.11
CA MET A 231 12.14 2.38 25.44
C MET A 231 11.85 3.63 24.59
N TYR A 232 10.85 3.59 23.72
CA TYR A 232 10.46 4.73 22.88
C TYR A 232 10.05 5.97 23.69
N ARG A 233 9.24 5.80 24.75
CA ARG A 233 8.82 6.91 25.64
C ARG A 233 10.01 7.62 26.30
N PHE A 234 11.09 6.91 26.61
CA PHE A 234 12.31 7.52 27.17
C PHE A 234 13.31 8.04 26.12
N CYS A 235 13.06 7.84 24.81
CA CYS A 235 14.02 8.15 23.72
C CYS A 235 13.47 9.08 22.62
N GLN A 236 12.27 9.65 22.79
CA GLN A 236 11.51 10.33 21.73
C GLN A 236 12.28 11.42 20.93
N PRO A 237 13.11 12.30 21.52
CA PRO A 237 13.75 13.39 20.76
C PRO A 237 14.84 12.92 19.79
N GLU A 238 15.49 11.80 20.10
CA GLU A 238 16.70 11.33 19.43
C GLU A 238 16.37 10.25 18.40
N MET A 239 15.55 9.27 18.77
CA MET A 239 15.17 8.16 17.89
C MET A 239 14.20 8.54 16.77
N ARG A 240 13.68 9.77 16.74
CA ARG A 240 12.93 10.31 15.59
C ARG A 240 13.82 10.67 14.40
N ARG A 241 15.13 10.88 14.58
CA ARG A 241 16.05 11.17 13.47
C ARG A 241 16.54 9.88 12.84
N GLN A 242 15.98 9.52 11.69
CA GLN A 242 16.33 8.28 10.97
C GLN A 242 17.76 8.32 10.40
N PRO A 243 18.65 7.37 10.76
CA PRO A 243 19.97 7.25 10.17
C PRO A 243 19.98 6.29 8.98
N LYS A 244 20.44 6.78 7.83
CA LYS A 244 20.40 6.06 6.54
C LYS A 244 21.11 4.68 6.54
N SER A 245 22.05 4.45 7.46
CA SER A 245 22.93 3.28 7.48
C SER A 245 22.31 1.97 7.98
N SER A 246 21.12 1.99 8.61
CA SER A 246 20.38 0.78 9.00
C SER A 246 18.88 1.02 9.16
N LEU A 247 18.27 1.59 8.12
CA LEU A 247 16.84 1.98 8.08
C LEU A 247 15.89 0.89 8.62
N TRP A 248 16.12 -0.38 8.28
CA TRP A 248 15.29 -1.51 8.75
C TRP A 248 15.19 -1.62 10.28
N ILE A 249 16.21 -1.22 11.04
CA ILE A 249 16.19 -1.24 12.52
C ILE A 249 15.17 -0.23 13.04
N SER A 250 15.26 1.02 12.57
CA SER A 250 14.33 2.09 12.93
C SER A 250 12.91 1.82 12.43
N THR A 251 12.76 1.35 11.19
CA THR A 251 11.47 0.92 10.60
C THR A 251 10.82 -0.17 11.44
N THR A 252 11.57 -1.23 11.80
CA THR A 252 11.07 -2.33 12.65
C THR A 252 10.69 -1.82 14.04
N PHE A 253 11.59 -1.07 14.71
CA PHE A 253 11.32 -0.58 16.07
C PHE A 253 10.11 0.35 16.13
N LEU A 254 9.97 1.27 15.17
CA LEU A 254 8.86 2.21 15.13
C LEU A 254 7.53 1.49 14.84
N CYS A 255 7.49 0.65 13.82
CA CYS A 255 6.28 -0.09 13.42
C CYS A 255 5.76 -1.04 14.53
N LEU A 256 6.66 -1.58 15.36
CA LEU A 256 6.30 -2.39 16.54
C LEU A 256 5.71 -1.61 17.72
N VAL A 257 6.00 -0.32 17.81
CA VAL A 257 5.79 0.48 19.03
C VAL A 257 4.69 1.52 18.86
N ASP A 258 4.78 2.28 17.76
CA ASP A 258 3.84 3.31 17.31
C ASP A 258 3.62 3.12 15.80
N PRO A 259 2.79 2.13 15.40
CA PRO A 259 2.47 1.88 14.00
C PRO A 259 1.80 3.09 13.32
N ILE A 260 1.12 3.96 14.09
CA ILE A 260 0.44 5.14 13.57
C ILE A 260 1.46 6.21 13.16
N GLU A 261 2.48 6.49 13.98
CA GLU A 261 3.67 7.26 13.59
C GLU A 261 4.37 6.66 12.39
N TYR A 262 4.52 5.32 12.36
CA TYR A 262 5.15 4.64 11.25
C TYR A 262 4.41 4.85 9.91
N PHE A 263 3.13 4.49 9.83
CA PHE A 263 2.34 4.61 8.60
C PHE A 263 2.13 6.07 8.18
N TYR A 264 2.02 7.00 9.15
CA TYR A 264 2.03 8.44 8.90
C TYR A 264 3.32 8.89 8.21
N GLN A 265 4.50 8.53 8.75
CA GLN A 265 5.79 8.88 8.13
C GLN A 265 5.93 8.27 6.74
N VAL A 266 5.51 7.02 6.52
CA VAL A 266 5.57 6.40 5.19
C VAL A 266 4.63 7.12 4.21
N LEU A 267 3.38 7.42 4.59
CA LEU A 267 2.44 8.13 3.72
C LEU A 267 2.92 9.54 3.37
N SER A 268 3.36 10.35 4.35
CA SER A 268 3.89 11.70 4.08
C SER A 268 5.07 11.61 3.10
N ASN A 269 6.12 10.86 3.45
CA ASN A 269 7.31 10.72 2.60
C ASN A 269 6.98 10.22 1.18
N SER A 270 5.99 9.32 1.04
CA SER A 270 5.61 8.77 -0.27
C SER A 270 4.86 9.77 -1.15
N ILE A 271 4.02 10.61 -0.55
CA ILE A 271 3.29 11.66 -1.28
C ILE A 271 4.21 12.85 -1.55
N ASP A 272 5.07 13.22 -0.60
CA ASP A 272 5.99 14.36 -0.72
C ASP A 272 7.15 14.08 -1.69
N SER A 273 7.54 12.81 -1.87
CA SER A 273 8.50 12.37 -2.90
C SER A 273 7.87 12.21 -4.29
N SER A 274 6.55 12.36 -4.43
CA SER A 274 5.82 12.21 -5.70
C SER A 274 6.26 13.14 -6.86
N PRO A 275 6.89 14.33 -6.66
CA PRO A 275 7.23 15.21 -7.79
C PRO A 275 8.34 14.72 -8.73
N SER A 276 9.20 13.78 -8.31
CA SER A 276 10.51 13.57 -8.96
C SER A 276 10.68 12.28 -9.78
N LEU A 277 9.67 11.40 -9.84
CA LEU A 277 9.74 10.15 -10.60
C LEU A 277 9.43 10.30 -12.10
N VAL A 278 10.08 11.25 -12.78
CA VAL A 278 10.95 11.06 -13.98
C VAL A 278 11.69 12.39 -14.20
N THR A 279 12.73 12.66 -13.41
CA THR A 279 13.73 13.70 -13.72
C THR A 279 15.14 13.15 -13.49
N ASP A 280 15.84 12.93 -14.60
CA ASP A 280 17.29 13.08 -14.76
C ASP A 280 18.20 12.54 -13.63
N ILE A 281 18.48 11.24 -13.71
CA ILE A 281 19.74 10.64 -13.23
C ILE A 281 20.42 10.05 -14.48
N ASP A 282 21.74 10.22 -14.57
CA ASP A 282 22.50 10.12 -15.83
C ASP A 282 22.51 8.74 -16.50
N ASP A 283 21.76 8.58 -17.59
CA ASP A 283 21.84 7.43 -18.51
C ASP A 283 22.78 7.72 -19.71
N HIS A 284 24.02 8.13 -19.43
CA HIS A 284 25.10 8.05 -20.41
C HIS A 284 25.76 6.67 -20.32
N GLN A 285 25.57 5.84 -21.35
CA GLN A 285 26.09 4.47 -21.54
C GLN A 285 25.36 3.37 -20.75
N ASN A 286 24.27 2.84 -21.31
CA ASN A 286 23.97 1.40 -21.46
C ASN A 286 22.51 1.18 -21.96
N GLU A 287 22.21 1.50 -23.22
CA GLU A 287 20.85 1.28 -23.79
C GLU A 287 20.65 -0.11 -24.44
N ASP A 288 21.71 -0.92 -24.55
CA ASP A 288 21.73 -2.22 -25.25
C ASP A 288 21.65 -3.45 -24.32
N CYS A 289 21.55 -3.26 -23.00
CA CYS A 289 21.58 -4.34 -21.99
C CYS A 289 20.34 -4.35 -21.09
N ILE A 290 19.16 -4.51 -21.69
CA ILE A 290 17.98 -5.04 -20.99
C ILE A 290 17.64 -6.37 -21.66
N GLU A 291 18.03 -7.46 -21.01
CA GLU A 291 17.60 -8.82 -21.40
C GLU A 291 16.09 -8.94 -21.22
N ASP A 292 15.44 -9.84 -21.98
CA ASP A 292 14.00 -10.15 -21.87
C ASP A 292 13.65 -10.91 -20.57
N ASP A 293 14.12 -10.43 -19.42
CA ASP A 293 13.74 -11.00 -18.12
C ASP A 293 12.24 -10.78 -17.90
N HIS A 294 11.55 -11.85 -17.53
CA HIS A 294 10.13 -11.83 -17.20
C HIS A 294 9.95 -11.26 -15.80
N GLN A 295 10.27 -9.97 -15.65
CA GLN A 295 10.15 -9.21 -14.43
C GLN A 295 8.66 -8.99 -14.11
N ASP A 296 8.06 -10.04 -13.55
CA ASP A 296 6.67 -10.21 -13.15
C ASP A 296 6.04 -8.88 -12.75
N GLU A 297 5.07 -8.38 -13.52
CA GLU A 297 4.56 -7.01 -13.39
C GLU A 297 4.10 -6.70 -11.95
N ALA A 298 3.56 -7.72 -11.26
CA ALA A 298 3.24 -7.71 -9.84
C ALA A 298 4.33 -7.09 -8.93
N SER A 299 5.60 -7.30 -9.24
CA SER A 299 6.76 -6.83 -8.46
C SER A 299 6.86 -5.30 -8.41
N LEU A 300 6.40 -4.61 -9.45
CA LEU A 300 6.32 -3.14 -9.51
C LEU A 300 5.02 -2.60 -8.88
N HIS A 301 4.05 -3.49 -8.60
CA HIS A 301 2.67 -3.13 -8.26
C HIS A 301 2.34 -3.14 -6.76
N CYS A 302 3.07 -3.91 -5.94
CA CYS A 302 2.80 -3.99 -4.49
C CYS A 302 3.30 -2.78 -3.68
N LEU A 303 4.15 -1.95 -4.29
CA LEU A 303 4.94 -0.92 -3.60
C LEU A 303 4.29 0.44 -3.45
N ASP A 304 3.15 0.65 -4.08
CA ASP A 304 2.38 1.88 -3.86
C ASP A 304 1.89 1.92 -2.41
N SER A 305 2.71 2.51 -1.55
CA SER A 305 2.49 2.71 -0.12
C SER A 305 1.20 3.48 0.14
N ILE A 306 0.82 4.39 -0.75
CA ILE A 306 -0.44 5.14 -0.67
C ILE A 306 -1.61 4.16 -0.80
N SER A 307 -1.69 3.45 -1.92
CA SER A 307 -2.67 2.38 -2.17
C SER A 307 -2.69 1.33 -1.05
N ARG A 308 -1.52 0.81 -0.70
CA ARG A 308 -1.35 -0.33 0.20
C ARG A 308 -1.68 0.03 1.65
N ILE A 309 -1.24 1.18 2.17
CA ILE A 309 -1.53 1.58 3.55
C ILE A 309 -3.02 1.93 3.68
N ILE A 310 -3.60 2.69 2.74
CA ILE A 310 -5.05 2.96 2.74
C ILE A 310 -5.84 1.65 2.73
N MET A 311 -5.53 0.70 1.84
CA MET A 311 -6.23 -0.59 1.77
C MET A 311 -6.01 -1.50 2.99
N THR A 312 -4.84 -1.44 3.65
CA THR A 312 -4.49 -2.36 4.77
C THR A 312 -4.73 -1.80 6.17
N ARG A 313 -4.98 -0.49 6.30
CA ARG A 313 -5.29 0.19 7.58
C ARG A 313 -6.73 0.72 7.67
N ARG A 314 -7.47 0.83 6.56
CA ARG A 314 -8.92 1.12 6.55
C ARG A 314 -9.66 0.08 7.39
N GLY A 315 -10.47 0.54 8.34
CA GLY A 315 -11.15 -0.31 9.32
C GLY A 315 -10.23 -0.86 10.43
N VAL A 316 -9.02 -0.31 10.60
CA VAL A 316 -8.08 -0.68 11.67
C VAL A 316 -7.65 0.56 12.47
N ASP A 317 -6.87 1.46 11.86
CA ASP A 317 -6.32 2.67 12.50
C ASP A 317 -6.11 3.85 11.52
N LEU A 318 -6.65 3.76 10.29
CA LEU A 318 -6.53 4.82 9.28
C LEU A 318 -7.11 6.17 9.74
N ASP A 319 -8.08 6.18 10.65
CA ASP A 319 -8.63 7.41 11.24
C ASP A 319 -7.72 8.06 12.27
N GLU A 320 -6.90 7.28 12.98
CA GLU A 320 -5.84 7.80 13.85
C GLU A 320 -4.70 8.38 13.00
N ILE A 321 -4.35 7.72 11.89
CA ILE A 321 -3.39 8.23 10.89
C ILE A 321 -3.92 9.53 10.25
N ASN A 322 -5.18 9.58 9.80
CA ASN A 322 -5.85 10.79 9.30
C ASN A 322 -5.86 11.92 10.34
N THR A 323 -6.04 11.60 11.62
CA THR A 323 -6.00 12.57 12.72
C THR A 323 -4.58 13.09 12.92
N LYS A 324 -3.56 12.25 12.75
CA LYS A 324 -2.15 12.65 12.82
C LYS A 324 -1.78 13.65 11.72
N PHE A 325 -2.20 13.42 10.47
CA PHE A 325 -2.11 14.41 9.39
C PHE A 325 -2.74 15.76 9.79
N ARG A 326 -3.98 15.74 10.31
CA ARG A 326 -4.68 16.98 10.77
C ARG A 326 -4.05 17.68 11.99
N MET A 327 -3.10 17.05 12.68
CA MET A 327 -2.44 17.61 13.87
C MET A 327 -1.01 18.11 13.62
N PHE A 328 -0.31 17.55 12.62
CA PHE A 328 1.12 17.80 12.39
C PHE A 328 1.44 18.40 11.01
N ASP A 329 0.50 18.37 10.06
CA ASP A 329 0.66 18.93 8.71
C ASP A 329 -0.28 20.10 8.42
N GLU A 330 0.14 20.97 7.49
CA GLU A 330 -0.70 22.04 6.94
C GLU A 330 -1.80 21.50 5.99
N LEU A 331 -1.60 20.32 5.41
CA LEU A 331 -2.52 19.67 4.46
C LEU A 331 -2.96 18.29 4.97
N SER A 332 -4.28 18.05 4.94
CA SER A 332 -4.84 16.73 5.25
C SER A 332 -4.37 15.67 4.24
N LEU A 333 -4.47 14.39 4.60
CA LEU A 333 -4.18 13.29 3.67
C LEU A 333 -5.06 13.37 2.41
N GLN A 334 -6.33 13.76 2.57
CA GLN A 334 -7.26 13.98 1.46
C GLN A 334 -6.78 15.13 0.54
N ASP A 335 -6.29 16.24 1.09
CA ASP A 335 -5.86 17.40 0.31
C ASP A 335 -4.49 17.18 -0.36
N ARG A 336 -3.58 16.46 0.31
CA ARG A 336 -2.35 15.93 -0.31
C ARG A 336 -2.68 15.02 -1.51
N ILE A 337 -3.66 14.11 -1.39
CA ILE A 337 -4.12 13.25 -2.50
C ILE A 337 -4.79 14.08 -3.63
N LYS A 338 -5.54 15.14 -3.30
CA LYS A 338 -6.08 16.09 -4.30
C LYS A 338 -4.98 16.82 -5.08
N LEU A 339 -3.82 17.07 -4.46
CA LEU A 339 -2.71 17.82 -5.03
C LEU A 339 -1.77 16.97 -5.90
N TYR A 340 -1.41 15.77 -5.44
CA TYR A 340 -0.36 14.94 -6.07
C TYR A 340 -0.87 13.77 -6.94
N CYS A 341 -2.05 13.21 -6.61
CA CYS A 341 -2.66 12.15 -7.43
C CYS A 341 -3.52 12.73 -8.56
N LYS A 342 -3.89 11.92 -9.57
CA LYS A 342 -4.75 12.32 -10.70
C LYS A 342 -5.83 11.28 -11.06
N GLY A 343 -6.85 11.75 -11.78
CA GLY A 343 -7.84 10.91 -12.48
C GLY A 343 -8.69 10.01 -11.60
N THR A 344 -9.03 8.83 -12.12
CA THR A 344 -9.84 7.83 -11.41
C THR A 344 -9.08 7.22 -10.23
N TYR A 345 -7.74 7.14 -10.31
CA TYR A 345 -6.91 6.71 -9.18
C TYR A 345 -7.08 7.63 -7.96
N GLN A 346 -6.95 8.95 -8.17
CA GLN A 346 -7.21 9.95 -7.12
C GLN A 346 -8.61 9.82 -6.51
N LYS A 347 -9.65 9.70 -7.36
CA LYS A 347 -11.04 9.55 -6.89
C LYS A 347 -11.21 8.29 -6.04
N LEU A 348 -10.66 7.16 -6.48
CA LEU A 348 -10.71 5.89 -5.76
C LEU A 348 -10.06 5.97 -4.38
N LEU A 349 -8.89 6.61 -4.25
CA LEU A 349 -8.26 6.83 -2.94
C LEU A 349 -9.13 7.69 -2.01
N LEU A 350 -9.73 8.76 -2.54
CA LEU A 350 -10.58 9.67 -1.75
C LEU A 350 -11.85 8.96 -1.27
N GLU A 351 -12.51 8.17 -2.12
CA GLU A 351 -13.66 7.35 -1.70
C GLU A 351 -13.29 6.30 -0.65
N LEU A 352 -12.11 5.67 -0.76
CA LEU A 352 -11.62 4.72 0.26
C LEU A 352 -11.32 5.40 1.60
N LEU A 353 -10.97 6.70 1.60
CA LEU A 353 -10.74 7.51 2.81
C LEU A 353 -12.01 8.10 3.42
N LEU A 354 -13.12 8.19 2.67
CA LEU A 354 -14.40 8.73 3.16
C LEU A 354 -15.32 7.62 3.69
N ASN A 355 -15.35 6.46 3.04
CA ASN A 355 -16.31 5.40 3.33
C ASN A 355 -15.76 4.42 4.38
N VAL A 356 -15.79 4.78 5.68
CA VAL A 356 -15.36 3.89 6.78
C VAL A 356 -16.48 2.92 7.24
N ASN A 357 -17.74 3.37 7.25
CA ASN A 357 -18.83 2.69 7.97
C ASN A 357 -19.82 1.94 7.05
N ILE A 358 -19.45 0.77 6.49
CA ILE A 358 -20.39 -0.09 5.72
C ILE A 358 -20.34 -1.60 6.08
N LEU A 359 -19.25 -2.13 6.63
CA LEU A 359 -19.09 -3.59 6.85
C LEU A 359 -18.72 -3.96 8.30
N GLY A 360 -19.51 -3.51 9.28
CA GLY A 360 -19.19 -3.75 10.69
C GLY A 360 -20.30 -3.61 11.74
N SER A 361 -21.58 -3.49 11.35
CA SER A 361 -22.67 -3.15 12.30
C SER A 361 -23.90 -4.08 12.31
N GLU A 362 -23.92 -5.15 11.50
CA GLU A 362 -25.11 -6.02 11.36
C GLU A 362 -24.88 -7.49 11.80
N ALA A 363 -23.76 -7.78 12.47
CA ALA A 363 -23.41 -9.13 12.92
C ALA A 363 -23.78 -9.45 14.38
N GLU A 364 -24.13 -8.45 15.20
CA GLU A 364 -24.34 -8.61 16.67
C GLU A 364 -25.70 -8.06 17.14
N SER A 365 -26.81 -8.58 16.60
CA SER A 365 -28.16 -8.28 17.14
C SER A 365 -29.20 -9.42 17.03
N SER A 366 -28.77 -10.68 17.15
CA SER A 366 -29.70 -11.83 17.15
C SER A 366 -29.34 -12.92 18.19
N ALA A 367 -29.35 -12.55 19.47
CA ALA A 367 -29.38 -13.48 20.60
C ALA A 367 -30.44 -13.02 21.61
N PRO A 368 -31.55 -13.76 21.83
CA PRO A 368 -32.63 -13.30 22.71
C PRO A 368 -32.26 -13.49 24.19
N SER A 369 -32.00 -12.39 24.89
CA SER A 369 -31.89 -12.38 26.35
C SER A 369 -33.28 -12.41 26.99
N GLY A 370 -33.71 -13.55 27.51
CA GLY A 370 -34.92 -13.63 28.33
C GLY A 370 -34.72 -13.03 29.73
N ARG A 371 -35.80 -12.47 30.30
CA ARG A 371 -36.11 -12.43 31.74
C ARG A 371 -37.55 -11.96 31.99
N ASP A 372 -38.37 -12.93 32.40
CA ASP A 372 -39.20 -12.93 33.60
C ASP A 372 -40.07 -11.69 33.93
N GLN A 373 -41.38 -11.90 33.95
CA GLN A 373 -42.29 -11.36 34.97
C GLN A 373 -43.22 -12.50 35.44
N GLU A 374 -43.50 -12.55 36.74
CA GLU A 374 -44.36 -13.55 37.41
C GLU A 374 -45.76 -12.97 37.73
N GLU A 375 -46.59 -13.75 38.43
CA GLU A 375 -47.95 -13.41 38.96
C GLU A 375 -49.08 -13.40 37.88
N GLU A 376 -50.31 -13.92 38.09
CA GLU A 376 -50.94 -14.47 39.32
C GLU A 376 -52.02 -15.58 39.03
N HIS A 377 -52.76 -16.03 40.05
CA HIS A 377 -53.62 -17.24 40.13
C HIS A 377 -55.01 -17.24 39.42
N ALA A 378 -55.46 -18.43 38.94
CA ALA A 378 -56.81 -19.08 39.12
C ALA A 378 -56.98 -20.22 38.06
N VAL A 379 -57.25 -21.52 38.34
CA VAL A 379 -58.28 -22.25 39.15
C VAL A 379 -59.64 -22.48 38.44
N ALA A 380 -59.77 -23.65 37.80
CA ALA A 380 -60.94 -24.52 37.54
C ALA A 380 -60.36 -25.84 36.94
N GLU A 381 -60.77 -27.10 37.17
CA GLU A 381 -62.11 -27.73 37.23
C GLU A 381 -62.84 -27.62 35.86
N GLU A 382 -63.37 -28.69 35.24
CA GLU A 382 -63.94 -29.94 35.79
C GLU A 382 -63.76 -31.17 34.83
N GLU A 383 -64.61 -32.19 34.98
CA GLU A 383 -64.71 -33.51 34.28
C GLU A 383 -64.94 -33.40 32.74
N GLU A 384 -64.93 -34.42 31.87
CA GLU A 384 -65.12 -35.90 31.90
C GLU A 384 -64.15 -36.55 30.84
N HIS A 385 -64.09 -37.82 30.39
CA HIS A 385 -64.80 -39.12 30.54
C HIS A 385 -63.78 -40.28 30.24
N ALA A 386 -64.22 -41.55 30.19
CA ALA A 386 -63.40 -42.75 29.91
C ALA A 386 -63.81 -43.51 28.60
N VAL A 387 -63.47 -44.82 28.51
CA VAL A 387 -63.69 -45.79 27.40
C VAL A 387 -62.71 -45.65 26.22
N GLY A 388 -62.07 -46.71 25.68
CA GLY A 388 -61.94 -48.15 26.01
C GLY A 388 -60.75 -48.74 25.20
N GLU A 389 -59.92 -49.65 25.72
CA GLU A 389 -60.01 -51.14 25.65
C GLU A 389 -59.83 -51.79 24.25
N GLU A 390 -59.27 -53.02 24.25
CA GLU A 390 -58.86 -53.89 23.11
C GLU A 390 -57.61 -53.37 22.33
N GLU A 391 -56.46 -54.06 22.34
CA GLU A 391 -56.07 -55.30 21.59
C GLU A 391 -56.03 -55.07 20.05
N GLU A 392 -55.03 -55.52 19.27
CA GLU A 392 -54.41 -56.86 19.27
C GLU A 392 -52.92 -56.87 18.80
N HIS A 393 -52.48 -57.94 18.13
CA HIS A 393 -51.09 -58.38 17.96
C HIS A 393 -50.39 -58.04 16.61
N ALA A 394 -49.08 -58.34 16.59
CA ALA A 394 -48.21 -58.68 15.44
C ALA A 394 -47.58 -57.53 14.62
N ALA A 395 -46.49 -57.72 13.87
CA ALA A 395 -45.26 -58.55 14.00
C ALA A 395 -44.43 -58.32 12.72
N GLU A 396 -43.09 -58.48 12.79
CA GLU A 396 -42.14 -58.43 11.64
C GLU A 396 -42.06 -57.04 10.93
N PHE A 397 -40.91 -56.55 10.45
CA PHE A 397 -39.55 -57.10 10.31
C PHE A 397 -38.48 -56.15 10.87
#